data_AF-A0A377TKN7-F1
#
_entry.id   AF-A0A377TKN7-F1
#
_cell.length_a   1.000
_cell.length_b   1.000
_cell.length_c   1.000
_cell.angle_alpha   90.00
_cell.angle_beta   90.00
_cell.angle_gamma   90.00
#
_symmetry.space_group_name_H-M   'P 1'
#
loop_
_entity.id
_entity.type
_entity.pdbx_description
1 polymer ?
#
loop_
_entity_poly.entity_id
_entity_poly.type
_entity_poly.pdbx_seq_one_letter_code
_entity_poly.pdbx_strand_id
1 'polypeptide(L)' 'MAFDPPLGSTSPAVLLDNATRLDNLLNSLALVYPDREGADLDTWRGIMSRISNTLDDIRLNLVPLSRQYMTLAEAQRI' A
#
# COMPACT_ATOMS: atom_id res chain seq x y z
N MET A 1 -10.38 17.69 -9.93
CA MET A 1 -10.58 17.69 -11.40
C MET A 1 -11.53 16.56 -11.76
N ALA A 2 -12.11 16.55 -12.96
CA ALA A 2 -12.93 15.42 -13.42
C ALA A 2 -12.07 14.58 -14.37
N PHE A 3 -12.11 13.25 -14.22
CA PHE A 3 -11.43 12.36 -15.15
C PHE A 3 -11.95 12.60 -16.57
N ASP A 4 -11.04 12.78 -17.51
CA ASP A 4 -11.35 12.85 -18.94
C ASP A 4 -10.56 11.76 -19.68
N PRO A 5 -11.23 10.73 -20.24
CA PRO A 5 -12.68 10.47 -20.22
C PRO A 5 -13.24 10.16 -18.81
N PRO A 6 -14.54 10.35 -18.55
CA PRO A 6 -15.11 10.09 -17.23
C PRO A 6 -14.93 8.64 -16.76
N LEU A 7 -14.89 8.44 -15.44
CA LEU A 7 -14.99 7.10 -14.85
C LEU A 7 -16.29 6.42 -15.32
N GLY A 8 -16.23 5.11 -15.54
CA GLY A 8 -17.36 4.35 -16.09
C GLY A 8 -17.55 4.50 -17.60
N SER A 9 -16.68 5.23 -18.31
CA SER A 9 -16.65 5.19 -19.78
C SER A 9 -16.35 3.78 -20.28
N THR A 10 -17.16 3.30 -21.21
CA THR A 10 -16.99 2.01 -21.89
C THR A 10 -16.29 2.16 -23.24
N SER A 11 -15.67 3.31 -23.51
CA SER A 11 -14.94 3.53 -24.75
C SER A 11 -13.74 2.55 -24.85
N PRO A 12 -13.42 2.02 -26.05
CA PRO A 12 -12.33 1.05 -26.21
C PRO A 12 -10.99 1.55 -25.67
N ALA A 13 -10.68 2.84 -25.85
CA ALA A 13 -9.43 3.44 -25.35
C ALA A 13 -9.35 3.42 -23.82
N VAL A 14 -10.45 3.73 -23.12
CA VAL A 14 -10.50 3.70 -21.65
C VAL A 14 -10.40 2.27 -21.12
N LEU A 15 -11.06 1.31 -21.77
CA LEU A 15 -10.97 -0.10 -21.37
C LEU A 15 -9.55 -0.64 -21.52
N LEU A 16 -8.86 -0.32 -22.61
CA LEU A 16 -7.47 -0.71 -22.81
C LEU A 16 -6.54 -0.04 -21.79
N ASP A 17 -6.68 1.28 -21.57
CA ASP A 17 -5.86 2.00 -20.58
C ASP A 17 -6.05 1.42 -19.17
N ASN A 18 -7.29 1.15 -18.77
CA ASN A 18 -7.58 0.52 -17.49
C ASN A 18 -6.94 -0.87 -17.36
N ALA A 19 -7.01 -1.69 -18.41
CA ALA A 19 -6.42 -3.02 -18.42
C ALA A 19 -4.88 -2.97 -18.32
N THR A 20 -4.23 -2.10 -19.10
CA THR A 20 -2.78 -1.89 -19.05
C THR A 20 -2.34 -1.38 -17.68
N ARG A 21 -3.10 -0.46 -17.09
CA ARG A 21 -2.78 0.08 -15.76
C ARG A 21 -2.94 -0.97 -14.67
N LEU A 22 -4.00 -1.78 -14.73
CA LEU A 22 -4.21 -2.87 -13.78
C LEU A 22 -3.09 -3.92 -13.87
N ASP A 23 -2.66 -4.27 -15.08
CA ASP A 23 -1.52 -5.16 -15.29
C ASP A 23 -0.24 -4.62 -14.63
N ASN A 24 0.06 -3.33 -14.81
CA ASN A 24 1.21 -2.72 -14.15
C ASN A 24 1.08 -2.68 -12.62
N LEU A 25 -0.09 -2.31 -12.10
CA LEU A 25 -0.32 -2.25 -10.65
C LEU A 25 -0.19 -3.61 -9.97
N LEU A 26 -0.60 -4.69 -10.64
CA LEU A 26 -0.58 -6.04 -10.07
C LEU A 26 0.70 -6.81 -10.35
N ASN A 27 1.27 -6.67 -11.55
CA ASN A 27 2.31 -7.57 -12.05
C ASN A 27 3.69 -6.91 -12.23
N SER A 28 3.80 -5.58 -12.18
CA SER A 28 5.10 -4.91 -12.41
C SER A 28 6.08 -5.10 -11.25
N LEU A 29 7.38 -4.89 -11.55
CA LEU A 29 8.44 -4.87 -10.55
C LEU A 29 8.55 -3.53 -9.80
N ALA A 30 7.98 -2.46 -10.36
CA ALA A 30 7.98 -1.13 -9.76
C ALA A 30 7.23 -1.13 -8.42
N LEU A 31 7.58 -0.21 -7.52
CA LEU A 31 6.87 -0.06 -6.24
C LEU A 31 5.64 0.85 -6.36
N VAL A 32 5.64 1.75 -7.33
CA VAL A 32 4.53 2.65 -7.64
C VAL A 32 4.26 2.67 -9.13
N TYR A 33 3.02 2.97 -9.49
CA TYR A 33 2.60 3.23 -10.88
C TYR A 33 1.54 4.34 -10.89
N PRO A 34 1.60 5.29 -11.83
CA PRO A 34 0.68 6.42 -11.84
C PRO A 34 -0.76 5.99 -12.14
N ASP A 35 -1.72 6.69 -11.56
CA ASP A 35 -3.13 6.61 -11.92
C ASP A 35 -3.45 7.42 -13.18
N ARG A 36 -4.74 7.61 -13.48
CA ARG A 36 -5.19 8.35 -14.66
C ARG A 36 -4.92 9.87 -14.57
N GLU A 37 -4.75 10.42 -13.37
CA GLU A 37 -4.39 11.82 -13.14
C GLU A 37 -2.87 11.99 -12.92
N GLY A 38 -2.10 10.90 -12.96
CA GLY A 38 -0.65 10.90 -12.78
C GLY A 38 -0.22 10.80 -11.32
N ALA A 39 -1.14 10.56 -10.38
CA ALA A 39 -0.79 10.34 -8.98
C ALA A 39 -0.28 8.92 -8.77
N ASP A 40 0.85 8.77 -8.08
CA ASP A 40 1.43 7.46 -7.81
C ASP A 40 0.55 6.61 -6.89
N LEU A 41 0.24 5.39 -7.33
CA LEU A 41 -0.38 4.35 -6.52
C LEU A 41 0.63 3.25 -6.22
N ASP A 42 0.59 2.71 -4.99
CA ASP A 42 1.41 1.55 -4.63
C ASP A 42 1.00 0.35 -5.51
N THR A 43 1.98 -0.30 -6.14
CA THR A 43 1.78 -1.59 -6.81
C THR A 43 1.63 -2.71 -5.77
N TRP A 44 1.26 -3.92 -6.20
CA TRP A 44 1.26 -5.09 -5.31
C TRP A 44 2.62 -5.31 -4.63
N ARG A 45 3.72 -5.11 -5.36
CA ARG A 45 5.08 -5.19 -4.79
C ARG A 45 5.36 -4.05 -3.83
N GLY A 46 4.89 -2.84 -4.12
CA GLY A 46 4.95 -1.69 -3.21
C GLY A 46 4.26 -1.96 -1.88
N ILE A 47 3.02 -2.46 -1.94
CA ILE A 47 2.23 -2.85 -0.77
C ILE A 47 2.97 -3.91 0.04
N MET A 48 3.47 -4.96 -0.60
CA MET A 48 4.21 -6.04 0.08
C MET A 48 5.48 -5.54 0.75
N SER A 49 6.23 -4.66 0.09
CA SER A 49 7.43 -4.05 0.67
C SER A 49 7.09 -3.20 1.89
N ARG A 50 6.04 -2.37 1.81
CA ARG A 50 5.59 -1.53 2.92
C ARG A 50 5.12 -2.38 4.11
N ILE A 51 4.31 -3.41 3.87
CA ILE A 51 3.82 -4.32 4.92
C ILE A 51 5.01 -5.04 5.57
N SER A 52 5.96 -5.55 4.78
CA SER A 52 7.14 -6.22 5.33
C SER A 52 7.93 -5.29 6.27
N ASN A 53 8.21 -4.06 5.84
CA ASN A 53 8.93 -3.09 6.65
C ASN A 53 8.18 -2.75 7.95
N THR A 54 6.87 -2.51 7.87
CA THR A 54 6.04 -2.24 9.04
C THR A 54 6.03 -3.42 10.02
N LEU A 55 5.98 -4.66 9.52
CA LEU A 55 6.02 -5.85 10.37
C LEU A 55 7.37 -5.98 11.09
N ASP A 56 8.47 -5.65 10.42
CA ASP A 56 9.80 -5.67 11.03
C ASP A 56 9.93 -4.58 12.10
N ASP A 57 9.40 -3.37 11.84
CA ASP A 57 9.35 -2.29 12.84
C ASP A 57 8.53 -2.68 14.08
N ILE A 58 7.39 -3.35 13.90
CA ILE A 58 6.57 -3.86 15.00
C ILE A 58 7.33 -4.91 15.81
N ARG A 59 8.01 -5.84 15.14
CA ARG A 59 8.81 -6.89 15.79
C ARG A 59 9.96 -6.31 16.62
N LEU A 60 10.63 -5.27 16.11
CA LEU A 60 11.78 -4.67 16.78
C LEU A 60 11.37 -3.76 17.94
N ASN A 61 10.26 -3.03 17.81
CA ASN A 61 9.92 -1.98 18.77
C ASN A 61 8.78 -2.38 19.72
N LEU A 62 7.71 -3.00 19.23
CA LEU A 62 6.51 -3.24 20.03
C LEU A 62 6.55 -4.58 20.77
N VAL A 63 7.08 -5.65 20.15
CA VAL A 63 7.16 -6.97 20.79
C VAL A 63 8.03 -6.95 22.06
N PRO A 64 9.18 -6.27 22.13
CA PRO A 64 9.93 -6.15 23.37
C PRO A 64 9.18 -5.35 24.44
N LEU A 65 8.51 -4.24 24.07
CA LEU A 65 7.72 -3.44 25.01
C LEU A 65 6.54 -4.23 25.57
N SER A 66 5.80 -4.97 24.76
CA SER A 66 4.67 -5.78 25.24
C SER A 66 5.12 -6.86 26.22
N ARG A 67 6.33 -7.41 26.06
CA ARG A 67 6.93 -8.33 27.04
C ARG A 67 7.33 -7.64 28.35
N GLN A 68 7.69 -6.36 28.32
CA GLN A 68 8.01 -5.59 29.52
C GLN A 68 6.77 -5.24 30.36
N TYR A 69 5.57 -5.26 29.78
CA TYR A 69 4.33 -4.86 30.45
C TYR A 69 3.36 -6.03 30.68
N MET A 70 3.87 -7.25 30.85
CA MET A 70 3.02 -8.43 31.06
C MET A 70 2.37 -8.48 32.45
N THR A 71 2.91 -7.75 33.44
CA THR A 71 2.32 -7.65 34.78
C THR A 71 1.92 -6.21 35.15
N LEU A 72 0.88 -6.07 35.98
CA LEU A 72 0.41 -4.77 36.48
C LEU A 72 1.54 -3.97 37.15
N ALA A 73 2.41 -4.66 37.89
CA ALA A 73 3.52 -4.05 38.59
C ALA A 73 4.62 -3.52 37.64
N GLU A 74 4.76 -4.08 36.44
CA GLU A 74 5.69 -3.56 35.43
C GLU A 74 5.05 -2.43 34.62
N ALA A 75 3.75 -2.52 34.33
CA ALA A 75 2.99 -1.46 33.65
C ALA A 75 2.88 -0.16 34.46
N GLN A 76 2.93 -0.22 35.80
CA GLN A 76 2.83 0.94 36.68
C GLN A 76 4.18 1.64 36.99
N ARG A 77 5.30 1.16 36.44
CA ARG A 77 6.65 1.72 36.70
C ARG A 77 7.05 2.88 35.79
N ILE A 78 6.11 3.40 35.01
CA ILE A 78 6.31 4.47 34.02
C ILE A 78 5.88 5.82 34.58
#